data_AF-A0A1H2WS48-F1
#
_entry.id   AF-A0A1H2WS48-F1
#
_cell.length_a   1.000
_cell.length_b   1.000
_cell.length_c   1.000
_cell.angle_alpha   90.00
_cell.angle_beta   90.00
_cell.angle_gamma   90.00
#
_symmetry.space_group_name_H-M   'P 1'
#
loop_
_entity.id
_entity.type
_entity.pdbx_description
1 polymer ?
#
loop_
_entity_poly.entity_id
_entity_poly.type
_entity_poly.pdbx_seq_one_letter_code
_entity_poly.pdbx_strand_id
1 'polypeptide(L)'
;MATEKQYETLVDTFTNGAIIREYGSTHLISFCPLTQIDKVKVSIVKLGTNGKDCLDFFADLSMFRRFCDEIDNGDALKRLMSHKDAKYPDAYKWVSGKDGEKKLNIGMGKKGVLFQIIIGKNQKMTPISISALKELSFRFKLVTGLVPVTPNTYYEKLVGAFYKGEAARQQSFSHTTSKQLKNDEPMQSASFLEDKTPASNFENATDTVSTIDELPWS
;
A
#
# COMPACT_ATOMS: atom_id res chain seq x y z
N MET A 1 11.47 23.93 32.67
CA MET A 1 11.97 24.05 31.28
C MET A 1 10.92 23.46 30.37
N ALA A 2 10.34 24.25 29.47
CA ALA A 2 9.38 23.72 28.49
C ALA A 2 10.15 22.84 27.50
N THR A 3 9.76 21.58 27.37
CA THR A 3 10.29 20.67 26.35
C THR A 3 9.92 21.25 24.98
N GLU A 4 10.92 21.70 24.21
CA GLU A 4 10.71 22.08 22.82
C GLU A 4 10.04 20.92 22.08
N LYS A 5 8.87 21.17 21.49
CA LYS A 5 8.22 20.18 20.63
C LYS A 5 9.08 20.03 19.38
N GLN A 6 9.84 18.94 19.30
CA GLN A 6 10.57 18.57 18.11
C GLN A 6 9.55 18.22 17.01
N TYR A 7 9.46 19.05 15.98
CA TYR A 7 8.61 18.77 14.82
C TYR A 7 9.39 17.90 13.83
N GLU A 8 8.74 16.87 13.29
CA GLU A 8 9.32 16.01 12.26
C GLU A 8 9.67 16.85 11.03
N THR A 9 10.92 16.81 10.58
CA THR A 9 11.34 17.54 9.39
C THR A 9 10.90 16.79 8.12
N LEU A 10 10.94 17.47 6.98
CA LEU A 10 10.66 16.81 5.70
C LEU A 10 11.70 15.72 5.39
N VAL A 11 12.95 15.91 5.82
CA VAL A 11 14.02 14.91 5.70
C VAL A 11 13.69 13.68 6.55
N ASP A 12 13.20 13.86 7.78
CA ASP A 12 12.77 12.74 8.63
C ASP A 12 11.59 11.99 8.01
N THR A 13 10.63 12.74 7.45
CA THR A 13 9.45 12.17 6.76
C THR A 13 9.89 11.26 5.60
N PHE A 14 10.81 11.75 4.75
CA PHE A 14 11.37 10.98 3.63
C PHE A 14 12.21 9.81 4.13
N THR A 15 13.04 10.02 5.15
CA THR A 15 13.83 8.96 5.79
C THR A 15 12.92 7.86 6.33
N ASN A 16 11.73 8.19 6.82
CA ASN A 16 10.72 7.23 7.28
C ASN A 16 9.91 6.58 6.14
N GLY A 17 10.17 6.95 4.88
CA GLY A 17 9.56 6.38 3.68
C GLY A 17 8.25 7.02 3.25
N ALA A 18 7.77 8.03 3.98
CA ALA A 18 6.61 8.80 3.56
C ALA A 18 7.07 9.98 2.69
N ILE A 19 6.36 10.25 1.59
CA ILE A 19 6.57 11.48 0.80
C ILE A 19 5.68 12.62 1.29
N ILE A 20 4.57 12.30 1.93
CA ILE A 20 3.70 13.27 2.57
C ILE A 20 3.00 12.65 3.78
N ARG A 21 2.75 13.49 4.79
CA ARG A 21 1.92 13.22 5.95
C ARG A 21 0.99 14.42 6.13
N GLU A 22 -0.29 14.25 5.86
CA GLU A 22 -1.29 15.30 6.03
C GLU A 22 -2.12 15.01 7.26
N TYR A 23 -2.21 15.99 8.16
CA TYR A 23 -2.92 15.88 9.43
C TYR A 23 -4.33 16.47 9.29
N GLY A 24 -5.34 15.62 9.32
CA GLY A 24 -6.72 16.03 9.54
C GLY A 24 -7.01 16.23 11.03
N SER A 25 -8.27 16.54 11.35
CA SER A 25 -8.69 16.77 12.75
C SER A 25 -8.69 15.51 13.61
N THR A 26 -8.97 14.34 13.01
CA THR A 26 -9.10 13.06 13.72
C THR A 26 -8.17 11.98 13.19
N HIS A 27 -7.71 12.13 11.94
CA HIS A 27 -6.89 11.15 11.25
C HIS A 27 -5.73 11.84 10.53
N LEU A 28 -4.63 11.13 10.42
CA LEU A 28 -3.47 11.41 9.57
C LEU A 28 -3.58 10.53 8.32
N ILE A 29 -3.22 11.05 7.15
CA ILE A 29 -2.93 10.24 5.97
C ILE A 29 -1.47 10.34 5.58
N SER A 30 -0.86 9.21 5.23
CA SER A 30 0.50 9.14 4.71
C SER A 30 0.56 8.38 3.41
N PHE A 31 1.44 8.82 2.52
CA PHE A 31 1.72 8.15 1.25
C PHE A 31 3.18 7.73 1.25
N CYS A 32 3.42 6.44 1.04
CA CYS A 32 4.75 5.84 1.06
C CYS A 32 4.95 5.04 -0.23
N PRO A 33 5.67 5.57 -1.22
CA PRO A 33 6.10 4.80 -2.38
C PRO A 33 6.98 3.64 -1.94
N LEU A 34 6.70 2.45 -2.47
CA LEU A 34 7.46 1.23 -2.23
C LEU A 34 7.97 0.75 -3.58
N THR A 35 9.03 1.43 -4.05
CA THR A 35 9.54 1.29 -5.42
C THR A 35 10.02 -0.12 -5.74
N GLN A 36 10.44 -0.88 -4.72
CA GLN A 36 10.93 -2.25 -4.84
C GLN A 36 9.84 -3.28 -5.17
N ILE A 37 8.57 -2.96 -4.90
CA ILE A 37 7.43 -3.85 -5.15
C ILE A 37 6.39 -3.22 -6.06
N ASP A 38 6.74 -2.10 -6.72
CA ASP A 38 5.85 -1.35 -7.61
C ASP A 38 4.50 -0.97 -6.99
N LYS A 39 4.50 -0.60 -5.70
CA LYS A 39 3.29 -0.13 -5.00
C LYS A 39 3.48 1.25 -4.38
N VAL A 40 2.37 1.91 -4.09
CA VAL A 40 2.27 3.05 -3.18
C VAL A 40 1.37 2.64 -2.02
N LYS A 41 1.93 2.62 -0.82
CA LYS A 41 1.17 2.42 0.41
C LYS A 41 0.51 3.74 0.81
N VAL A 42 -0.81 3.73 0.90
CA VAL A 42 -1.64 4.81 1.42
C VAL A 42 -2.19 4.36 2.77
N SER A 43 -1.92 5.12 3.83
CA SER A 43 -2.33 4.76 5.19
C SER A 43 -3.15 5.88 5.80
N ILE A 44 -4.30 5.53 6.39
CA ILE A 44 -5.08 6.46 7.23
C ILE A 44 -5.02 5.97 8.67
N VAL A 45 -4.46 6.80 9.55
CA VAL A 45 -4.19 6.47 10.96
C VAL A 45 -4.98 7.42 11.86
N LYS A 46 -5.69 6.89 12.85
CA LYS A 46 -6.38 7.73 13.85
C LYS A 46 -5.36 8.41 14.76
N LEU A 47 -5.53 9.71 14.99
CA LEU A 47 -4.66 10.46 15.89
C LEU A 47 -4.87 10.00 17.34
N GLY A 48 -3.80 10.00 18.13
CA GLY A 48 -3.81 9.58 19.54
C GLY A 48 -3.82 8.06 19.76
N THR A 49 -3.77 7.24 18.71
CA THR A 49 -3.74 5.77 18.86
C THR A 49 -2.35 5.15 18.72
N ASN A 50 -1.29 5.96 18.64
CA ASN A 50 0.08 5.49 18.42
C ASN A 50 0.20 4.47 17.26
N GLY A 51 -0.52 4.71 16.16
CA GLY A 51 -0.49 3.84 14.98
C GLY A 51 -1.37 2.58 15.06
N LYS A 52 -1.97 2.25 16.21
CA LYS A 52 -2.77 1.02 16.40
C LYS A 52 -4.06 0.99 15.59
N ASP A 53 -4.70 2.13 15.38
CA ASP A 53 -5.94 2.23 14.61
C ASP A 53 -5.65 2.82 13.23
N CYS A 54 -5.27 1.95 12.30
CA CYS A 54 -4.88 2.31 10.93
C CYS A 54 -5.57 1.43 9.88
N LEU A 55 -5.75 1.98 8.68
CA LEU A 55 -6.10 1.22 7.49
C LEU A 55 -5.09 1.52 6.39
N ASP A 56 -4.63 0.48 5.71
CA ASP A 56 -3.61 0.54 4.66
C ASP A 56 -4.19 0.05 3.33
N PHE A 57 -3.90 0.77 2.26
CA PHE A 57 -4.18 0.37 0.88
C PHE A 57 -2.90 0.43 0.06
N PHE A 58 -2.66 -0.57 -0.79
CA PHE A 58 -1.51 -0.63 -1.68
C PHE A 58 -2.00 -0.42 -3.12
N ALA A 59 -1.77 0.78 -3.65
CA ALA A 59 -2.07 1.12 -5.03
C ALA A 59 -0.91 0.69 -5.93
N ASP A 60 -1.20 0.28 -7.17
CA ASP A 60 -0.17 0.07 -8.18
C ASP A 60 0.56 1.37 -8.49
N LEU A 61 1.89 1.31 -8.58
CA LEU A 61 2.72 2.48 -8.84
C LEU A 61 2.40 3.12 -10.20
N SER A 62 2.08 2.31 -11.22
CA SER A 62 1.67 2.79 -12.55
C SER A 62 0.32 3.53 -12.52
N MET A 63 -0.65 3.03 -11.77
CA MET A 63 -1.95 3.69 -11.59
C MET A 63 -1.82 4.99 -10.80
N PHE A 64 -0.99 4.97 -9.75
CA PHE A 64 -0.72 6.15 -8.95
C PHE A 64 0.03 7.22 -9.76
N ARG A 65 0.97 6.82 -10.62
CA ARG A 65 1.65 7.72 -11.56
C ARG A 65 0.67 8.44 -12.47
N ARG A 66 -0.29 7.72 -13.07
CA ARG A 66 -1.34 8.34 -13.90
C ARG A 66 -2.15 9.36 -13.11
N PHE A 67 -2.49 9.05 -11.86
CA PHE A 67 -3.18 10.01 -10.99
C PHE A 67 -2.33 11.26 -10.73
N CYS A 68 -1.02 11.14 -10.50
CA CYS A 68 -0.11 12.28 -10.41
C CYS A 68 -0.03 13.10 -11.70
N ASP A 69 -0.04 12.45 -12.87
CA ASP A 69 -0.08 13.15 -14.16
C ASP A 69 -1.38 13.95 -14.33
N GLU A 70 -2.52 13.38 -13.92
CA GLU A 70 -3.82 14.07 -13.91
C GLU A 70 -3.87 15.22 -12.88
N ILE A 71 -3.11 15.15 -11.78
CA ILE A 71 -2.99 16.27 -10.84
C ILE A 71 -2.24 17.43 -11.50
N ASP A 72 -1.13 17.15 -12.15
CA ASP A 72 -0.24 18.17 -12.71
C ASP A 72 -0.86 18.89 -13.91
N ASN A 73 -1.62 18.16 -14.75
CA ASN A 73 -2.32 18.74 -15.89
C ASN A 73 -3.67 19.41 -15.52
N GLY A 74 -4.10 19.27 -14.26
CA GLY A 74 -5.33 19.84 -13.71
C GLY A 74 -6.60 19.03 -13.97
N ASP A 75 -6.55 17.92 -14.70
CA ASP A 75 -7.71 17.08 -15.00
C ASP A 75 -8.26 16.40 -13.76
N ALA A 76 -7.39 16.04 -12.81
CA ALA A 76 -7.83 15.48 -11.53
C ALA A 76 -8.70 16.47 -10.76
N LEU A 77 -8.34 17.76 -10.76
CA LEU A 77 -9.14 18.77 -10.08
C LEU A 77 -10.50 18.94 -10.77
N LYS A 78 -10.55 18.96 -12.11
CA LYS A 78 -11.82 19.00 -12.87
C LYS A 78 -12.73 17.82 -12.51
N ARG A 79 -12.17 16.61 -12.50
CA ARG A 79 -12.90 15.38 -12.17
C ARG A 79 -13.35 15.36 -10.71
N LEU A 80 -12.52 15.82 -9.77
CA LEU A 80 -12.91 15.93 -8.37
C LEU A 80 -14.06 16.94 -8.20
N MET A 81 -14.01 18.08 -8.90
CA MET A 81 -15.05 19.11 -8.84
C MET A 81 -16.38 18.65 -9.45
N SER A 82 -16.38 17.83 -10.50
CA SER A 82 -17.62 17.29 -11.08
C SER A 82 -18.32 16.29 -10.17
N HIS A 83 -17.62 15.76 -9.16
CA HIS A 83 -18.15 14.84 -8.14
C HIS A 83 -18.33 15.51 -6.77
N LYS A 84 -18.31 16.85 -6.69
CA LYS A 84 -18.37 17.59 -5.41
C LYS A 84 -19.65 17.32 -4.60
N ASP A 85 -20.76 17.08 -5.27
CA ASP A 85 -22.06 16.86 -4.62
C ASP A 85 -22.36 15.37 -4.36
N ALA A 86 -21.41 14.48 -4.69
CA ALA A 86 -21.54 13.06 -4.40
C ALA A 86 -21.53 12.80 -2.89
N LYS A 87 -22.41 11.91 -2.42
CA LYS A 87 -22.50 11.54 -0.99
C LYS A 87 -21.24 10.83 -0.48
N TYR A 88 -20.51 10.18 -1.39
CA TYR A 88 -19.28 9.43 -1.10
C TYR A 88 -18.20 9.82 -2.11
N PRO A 89 -16.92 9.81 -1.71
CA PRO A 89 -15.83 10.07 -2.65
C PRO A 89 -15.79 8.95 -3.70
N ASP A 90 -16.06 9.26 -4.96
CA ASP A 90 -16.14 8.26 -6.03
C ASP A 90 -15.47 8.72 -7.34
N ALA A 91 -14.87 9.91 -7.35
CA ALA A 91 -14.18 10.45 -8.53
C ALA A 91 -13.05 9.51 -8.98
N TYR A 92 -12.25 9.01 -8.04
CA TYR A 92 -11.30 7.92 -8.27
C TYR A 92 -11.60 6.75 -7.36
N LYS A 93 -11.48 5.54 -7.91
CA LYS A 93 -11.69 4.30 -7.17
C LYS A 93 -10.66 3.26 -7.60
N TRP A 94 -9.93 2.75 -6.63
CA TRP A 94 -9.04 1.62 -6.79
C TRP A 94 -9.50 0.48 -5.89
N VAL A 95 -9.38 -0.75 -6.39
CA VAL A 95 -9.86 -1.96 -5.73
C VAL A 95 -8.72 -2.96 -5.69
N SER A 96 -8.52 -3.62 -4.55
CA SER A 96 -7.53 -4.67 -4.38
C SER A 96 -8.02 -5.72 -3.36
N GLY A 97 -7.24 -6.79 -3.19
CA GLY A 97 -7.59 -7.91 -2.32
C GLY A 97 -8.52 -8.93 -2.99
N LYS A 98 -8.73 -10.06 -2.32
CA LYS A 98 -9.62 -11.11 -2.80
C LYS A 98 -11.05 -10.55 -2.87
N ASP A 99 -11.74 -10.80 -3.98
CA ASP A 99 -13.12 -10.33 -4.22
C ASP A 99 -13.33 -8.80 -4.08
N GLY A 100 -12.25 -8.01 -4.19
CA GLY A 100 -12.31 -6.55 -4.10
C GLY A 100 -12.66 -6.01 -2.71
N GLU A 101 -12.26 -6.72 -1.66
CA GLU A 101 -12.53 -6.37 -0.26
C GLU A 101 -11.89 -5.04 0.18
N LYS A 102 -10.82 -4.60 -0.51
CA LYS A 102 -10.10 -3.35 -0.20
C LYS A 102 -10.38 -2.31 -1.27
N LYS A 103 -10.72 -1.10 -0.84
CA LYS A 103 -11.01 0.02 -1.75
C LYS A 103 -10.31 1.28 -1.27
N LEU A 104 -9.72 2.00 -2.21
CA LEU A 104 -9.26 3.38 -2.03
C LEU A 104 -10.12 4.27 -2.93
N ASN A 105 -10.85 5.16 -2.29
CA ASN A 105 -11.78 6.08 -2.90
C ASN A 105 -11.26 7.51 -2.72
N ILE A 106 -11.30 8.32 -3.77
CA ILE A 106 -10.90 9.73 -3.74
C ILE A 106 -12.02 10.56 -4.34
N GLY A 107 -12.38 11.65 -3.67
CA GLY A 107 -13.44 12.56 -4.12
C GLY A 107 -13.27 13.94 -3.54
N MET A 108 -14.18 14.84 -3.86
CA MET A 108 -14.19 16.19 -3.30
C MET A 108 -15.11 16.25 -2.08
N GLY A 109 -14.64 16.91 -1.02
CA GLY A 109 -15.43 17.20 0.17
C GLY A 109 -15.43 18.69 0.51
N LYS A 110 -16.19 19.06 1.54
CA LYS A 110 -16.30 20.47 2.00
C LYS A 110 -14.98 21.09 2.44
N LYS A 111 -14.03 20.26 2.90
CA LYS A 111 -12.73 20.70 3.47
C LYS A 111 -11.53 20.42 2.54
N GLY A 112 -11.76 20.02 1.30
CA GLY A 112 -10.70 19.62 0.36
C GLY A 112 -10.96 18.25 -0.25
N VAL A 113 -9.90 17.58 -0.69
CA VAL A 113 -9.98 16.28 -1.36
C VAL A 113 -10.05 15.18 -0.31
N LEU A 114 -11.10 14.37 -0.34
CA LEU A 114 -11.33 13.30 0.62
C LEU A 114 -10.70 12.00 0.11
N PHE A 115 -9.84 11.42 0.93
CA PHE A 115 -9.31 10.07 0.74
C PHE A 115 -10.00 9.14 1.72
N GLN A 116 -10.55 8.04 1.21
CA GLN A 116 -11.23 7.03 2.00
C GLN A 116 -10.64 5.66 1.71
N ILE A 117 -10.25 4.93 2.76
CA ILE A 117 -9.88 3.52 2.69
C ILE A 117 -11.01 2.70 3.30
N ILE A 118 -11.46 1.67 2.59
CA ILE A 118 -12.46 0.70 3.03
C ILE A 118 -11.83 -0.69 2.97
N ILE A 119 -11.92 -1.45 4.06
CA ILE A 119 -11.51 -2.85 4.15
C ILE A 119 -12.65 -3.63 4.81
N GLY A 120 -13.40 -4.39 4.02
CA GLY A 120 -14.62 -5.06 4.48
C GLY A 120 -15.63 -4.05 5.03
N LYS A 121 -15.92 -4.14 6.34
CA LYS A 121 -16.83 -3.21 7.05
C LYS A 121 -16.13 -1.99 7.66
N ASN A 122 -14.80 -2.00 7.72
CA ASN A 122 -14.03 -0.92 8.31
C ASN A 122 -13.78 0.16 7.27
N GLN A 123 -13.98 1.42 7.65
CA GLN A 123 -13.69 2.55 6.79
C GLN A 123 -13.06 3.69 7.58
N LYS A 124 -12.10 4.37 6.95
CA LYS A 124 -11.51 5.61 7.44
C LYS A 124 -11.44 6.61 6.32
N MET A 125 -11.62 7.88 6.66
CA MET A 125 -11.58 8.96 5.70
C MET A 125 -10.88 10.17 6.31
N THR A 126 -10.09 10.86 5.50
CA THR A 126 -9.49 12.13 5.89
C THR A 126 -9.42 13.08 4.70
N PRO A 127 -9.64 14.39 4.92
CA PRO A 127 -9.38 15.38 3.89
C PRO A 127 -7.88 15.63 3.74
N ILE A 128 -7.48 15.98 2.52
CA ILE A 128 -6.20 16.62 2.23
C ILE A 128 -6.45 17.94 1.50
N SER A 129 -5.58 18.91 1.76
CA SER A 129 -5.62 20.19 1.04
C SER A 129 -5.24 20.02 -0.44
N ILE A 130 -5.71 20.93 -1.31
CA ILE A 130 -5.30 20.93 -2.72
C ILE A 130 -3.79 21.19 -2.86
N SER A 131 -3.20 21.98 -1.96
CA SER A 131 -1.74 22.19 -1.91
C SER A 131 -1.02 20.88 -1.62
N ALA A 132 -1.45 20.14 -0.59
CA ALA A 132 -0.88 18.83 -0.26
C ALA A 132 -1.04 17.83 -1.42
N LEU A 133 -2.15 17.87 -2.16
CA LEU A 133 -2.34 17.02 -3.34
C LEU A 133 -1.30 17.32 -4.45
N LYS A 134 -0.99 18.60 -4.70
CA LYS A 134 0.05 18.99 -5.67
C LYS A 134 1.44 18.60 -5.17
N GLU A 135 1.73 18.80 -3.89
CA GLU A 135 3.00 18.38 -3.28
C GLU A 135 3.17 16.87 -3.33
N LEU A 136 2.10 16.10 -3.11
CA LEU A 136 2.10 14.65 -3.26
C LEU A 136 2.53 14.23 -4.67
N SER A 137 1.96 14.85 -5.70
CA SER A 137 2.34 14.58 -7.10
C SER A 137 3.82 14.87 -7.35
N PHE A 138 4.27 16.07 -7.00
CA PHE A 138 5.67 16.48 -7.19
C PHE A 138 6.63 15.55 -6.45
N ARG A 139 6.38 15.25 -5.17
CA ARG A 139 7.26 14.42 -4.34
C ARG A 139 7.24 12.95 -4.77
N PHE A 140 6.11 12.43 -5.25
CA PHE A 140 6.04 11.10 -5.85
C PHE A 140 6.94 11.02 -7.08
N LYS A 141 6.82 11.97 -8.01
CA LYS A 141 7.66 12.03 -9.22
C LYS A 141 9.13 12.24 -8.88
N LEU A 142 9.43 13.00 -7.83
CA LEU A 142 10.78 13.20 -7.32
C LEU A 142 11.43 11.89 -6.86
N VAL A 143 10.77 11.12 -5.99
CA VAL A 143 11.36 9.86 -5.46
C VAL A 143 11.27 8.69 -6.42
N THR A 144 10.49 8.80 -7.50
CA THR A 144 10.42 7.77 -8.57
C THR A 144 11.32 8.08 -9.77
N GLY A 145 12.13 9.14 -9.70
CA GLY A 145 13.06 9.51 -10.76
C GLY A 145 12.42 10.10 -12.01
N LEU A 146 11.15 10.52 -11.93
CA LEU A 146 10.43 11.16 -13.04
C LEU A 146 10.71 12.67 -13.14
N VAL A 147 11.33 13.26 -12.11
CA VAL A 147 11.86 14.63 -12.13
C VAL A 147 13.39 14.54 -12.08
N PRO A 148 14.11 15.13 -13.06
CA PRO A 148 15.56 15.19 -12.99
C PRO A 148 16.00 16.07 -11.81
N VAL A 149 16.99 15.62 -11.06
CA VAL A 149 17.50 16.31 -9.88
C VAL A 149 18.96 16.69 -10.11
N THR A 150 19.27 17.96 -9.96
CA THR A 150 20.65 18.45 -10.05
C THR A 150 21.44 18.01 -8.80
N PRO A 151 22.69 17.55 -8.96
CA PRO A 151 23.54 17.19 -7.82
C PRO A 151 23.74 18.34 -6.83
N ASN A 152 23.98 18.00 -5.57
CA ASN A 152 24.19 18.88 -4.42
C ASN A 152 23.02 19.81 -4.08
N THR A 153 21.82 19.53 -4.59
CA THR A 153 20.62 20.33 -4.30
C THR A 153 19.83 19.81 -3.10
N TYR A 154 18.90 20.64 -2.62
CA TYR A 154 17.94 20.26 -1.59
C TYR A 154 17.16 18.98 -1.96
N TYR A 155 16.71 18.88 -3.21
CA TYR A 155 15.93 17.73 -3.67
C TYR A 155 16.76 16.45 -3.76
N GLU A 156 18.04 16.53 -4.12
CA GLU A 156 18.93 15.36 -4.09
C GLU A 156 19.08 14.83 -2.66
N LYS A 157 19.24 15.72 -1.68
CA LYS A 157 19.30 15.34 -0.26
C LYS A 157 18.03 14.63 0.20
N LEU A 158 16.85 15.07 -0.25
CA LEU A 158 15.58 14.41 0.05
C LEU A 158 15.50 13.02 -0.58
N VAL A 159 15.84 12.88 -1.86
CA VAL A 159 15.86 11.58 -2.55
C VAL A 159 16.86 10.62 -1.88
N GLY A 160 18.06 11.12 -1.55
CA GLY A 160 19.07 10.36 -0.81
C GLY A 160 18.58 9.90 0.56
N ALA A 161 17.91 10.78 1.32
CA ALA A 161 17.30 10.44 2.60
C ALA A 161 16.23 9.35 2.46
N PHE A 162 15.39 9.43 1.42
CA PHE A 162 14.36 8.44 1.13
C PHE A 162 14.95 7.04 0.89
N TYR A 163 15.92 6.92 -0.01
CA TYR A 163 16.53 5.62 -0.35
C TYR A 163 17.44 5.09 0.75
N LYS A 164 18.16 5.95 1.48
CA LYS A 164 18.89 5.53 2.70
C LYS A 164 17.94 4.94 3.74
N GLY A 165 16.79 5.59 3.94
CA GLY A 165 15.72 5.09 4.80
C GLY A 165 15.13 3.77 4.31
N GLU A 166 14.93 3.61 3.00
CA GLU A 166 14.42 2.37 2.39
C GLU A 166 15.36 1.20 2.67
N ALA A 167 16.67 1.39 2.46
CA ALA A 167 17.68 0.38 2.76
C ALA A 167 17.69 -0.03 4.24
N ALA A 168 17.60 0.94 5.17
CA ALA A 168 17.57 0.65 6.61
C ALA A 168 16.31 -0.13 7.04
N ARG A 169 15.14 0.18 6.45
CA ARG A 169 13.90 -0.56 6.70
C ARG A 169 14.02 -2.01 6.23
N GLN A 170 14.61 -2.25 5.07
CA GLN A 170 14.81 -3.61 4.55
C GLN A 170 15.71 -4.46 5.46
N GLN A 171 16.81 -3.89 5.95
CA GLN A 171 17.72 -4.59 6.88
C GLN A 171 17.01 -4.97 8.19
N SER A 172 16.09 -4.12 8.66
CA SER A 172 15.31 -4.40 9.87
C SER A 172 14.37 -5.60 9.66
N PHE A 173 13.73 -5.69 8.50
CA PHE A 173 12.87 -6.84 8.15
C PHE A 173 13.67 -8.14 8.03
N SER A 174 14.82 -8.13 7.35
CA SER A 174 15.64 -9.34 7.18
C SER A 174 16.24 -9.84 8.51
N HIS A 175 16.55 -8.94 9.44
CA HIS A 175 16.99 -9.30 10.79
C HIS A 175 15.88 -9.91 11.66
N THR A 176 14.62 -9.49 11.50
CA THR A 176 13.48 -10.10 12.19
C THR A 176 13.20 -11.51 11.66
N THR A 177 13.24 -11.70 10.34
CA THR A 177 13.08 -13.02 9.70
C THR A 177 14.20 -13.98 10.10
N SER A 178 15.45 -13.49 10.16
CA SER A 178 16.61 -14.30 10.60
C SER A 178 16.59 -14.68 12.08
N LYS A 179 15.92 -13.90 12.94
CA LYS A 179 15.71 -14.26 14.36
C LYS A 179 14.57 -15.26 14.56
N GLN A 180 13.53 -15.22 13.72
CA GLN A 180 12.49 -16.25 13.74
C GLN A 180 13.03 -17.60 13.25
N LEU A 181 13.82 -17.61 12.18
CA LEU A 181 14.40 -18.85 11.61
C LEU A 181 15.49 -19.51 12.48
N LYS A 182 16.11 -18.78 13.42
CA LYS A 182 17.09 -19.35 14.36
C LYS A 182 16.48 -19.91 15.65
N ASN A 183 15.20 -19.65 15.90
CA ASN A 183 14.50 -20.21 17.07
C ASN A 183 13.74 -21.51 16.75
N ASP A 184 13.71 -21.92 15.48
CA ASP A 184 13.23 -23.23 15.04
C ASP A 184 14.44 -24.14 14.76
N GLU A 185 15.15 -24.56 15.82
CA GLU A 185 16.03 -25.73 15.73
C GLU A 185 15.19 -27.02 15.68
N PRO A 186 15.68 -28.06 14.97
CA PRO A 186 14.89 -29.20 14.54
C PRO A 186 14.48 -30.09 15.72
N MET A 187 13.19 -30.44 15.76
CA MET A 187 12.69 -31.47 16.66
C MET A 187 13.44 -32.78 16.40
N GLN A 188 14.13 -33.25 17.45
CA GLN A 188 14.94 -34.46 17.43
C GLN A 188 14.13 -35.69 16.99
N SER A 189 14.78 -36.48 16.16
CA SER A 189 14.40 -37.81 15.67
C SER A 189 13.79 -38.72 16.73
N ALA A 190 12.56 -39.17 16.50
CA ALA A 190 11.99 -40.32 17.19
C ALA A 190 12.08 -41.56 16.27
N SER A 191 12.88 -42.51 16.76
CA SER A 191 13.14 -43.89 16.35
C SER A 191 12.16 -44.56 15.38
N PHE A 192 12.75 -45.08 14.30
CA PHE A 192 12.29 -46.25 13.54
C PHE A 192 11.93 -47.41 14.49
N LEU A 193 10.73 -47.95 14.32
CA LEU A 193 10.41 -49.33 14.69
C LEU A 193 10.03 -50.06 13.40
N GLU A 194 10.78 -51.12 13.14
CA GLU A 194 10.71 -52.00 11.99
C GLU A 194 9.43 -52.86 11.96
N ASP A 195 9.01 -53.11 10.72
CA ASP A 195 8.50 -54.37 10.19
C ASP A 195 7.02 -54.74 10.41
N LYS A 196 6.24 -54.70 9.32
CA LYS A 196 5.87 -55.89 8.55
C LYS A 196 4.98 -55.55 7.35
N THR A 197 5.50 -55.81 6.16
CA THR A 197 4.69 -56.07 4.97
C THR A 197 4.01 -57.43 5.12
N PRO A 198 2.85 -57.64 4.48
CA PRO A 198 2.87 -58.58 3.36
C PRO A 198 2.14 -58.07 2.13
N ALA A 199 2.60 -58.63 1.01
CA ALA A 199 2.29 -58.29 -0.37
C ALA A 199 0.96 -58.85 -0.89
N SER A 200 0.73 -58.61 -2.19
CA SER A 200 -0.27 -59.16 -3.12
C SER A 200 -1.57 -58.34 -3.21
N ASN A 201 -2.19 -58.10 -4.37
CA ASN A 201 -1.95 -58.51 -5.75
C ASN A 201 -2.64 -57.50 -6.70
N PHE A 202 -2.20 -57.54 -7.96
CA PHE A 202 -2.79 -57.02 -9.19
C PHE A 202 -4.33 -56.85 -9.20
N GLU A 203 -4.81 -55.77 -9.83
CA GLU A 203 -5.68 -55.88 -11.03
C GLU A 203 -5.81 -54.54 -11.78
N ASN A 204 -5.54 -54.61 -13.09
CA ASN A 204 -5.91 -53.62 -14.10
C ASN A 204 -7.42 -53.67 -14.32
N ALA A 205 -8.07 -52.53 -14.50
CA ALA A 205 -9.29 -52.44 -15.29
C ALA A 205 -9.41 -51.06 -15.95
N THR A 206 -9.45 -51.13 -17.28
CA THR A 206 -9.64 -50.12 -18.31
C THR A 206 -11.02 -49.46 -18.29
N ASP A 207 -11.05 -48.28 -18.92
CA ASP A 207 -12.15 -47.67 -19.69
C ASP A 207 -13.51 -47.39 -19.01
N THR A 208 -13.93 -46.11 -19.08
CA THR A 208 -15.10 -45.76 -19.90
C THR A 208 -15.22 -44.25 -20.12
N VAL A 209 -15.32 -43.91 -21.40
CA VAL A 209 -15.74 -42.63 -21.98
C VAL A 209 -17.25 -42.49 -21.83
N SER A 210 -17.75 -41.29 -21.50
CA SER A 210 -19.08 -40.75 -21.86
C SER A 210 -19.22 -39.35 -21.25
N THR A 211 -19.86 -38.33 -21.80
CA THR A 211 -20.40 -37.99 -23.12
C THR A 211 -20.55 -36.46 -23.09
N ILE A 212 -20.22 -35.77 -24.18
CA ILE A 212 -20.54 -34.36 -24.40
C ILE A 212 -22.00 -34.32 -24.87
N ASP A 213 -22.88 -33.62 -24.15
CA ASP A 213 -24.19 -33.26 -24.67
C ASP A 213 -24.25 -31.75 -24.96
N GLU A 214 -24.42 -31.45 -26.24
CA GLU A 214 -24.79 -30.14 -26.78
C GLU A 214 -26.32 -29.92 -26.65
N LEU A 215 -26.71 -28.72 -26.19
CA LEU A 215 -27.79 -27.82 -26.67
C LEU A 215 -29.28 -28.31 -26.66
N PRO A 216 -30.33 -27.44 -26.53
CA PRO A 216 -30.49 -26.19 -27.31
C PRO A 216 -31.22 -24.97 -26.68
N TRP A 217 -30.85 -23.79 -27.21
CA TRP A 217 -31.62 -22.59 -27.60
C TRP A 217 -32.93 -22.19 -26.90
N SER A 218 -32.96 -20.96 -26.38
CA SER A 218 -33.96 -19.91 -26.64
C SER A 218 -33.37 -18.54 -26.36
#